data_AF-A0A7V2S826-F1
#
_entry.id   AF-A0A7V2S826-F1
#
_cell.length_a   1.000
_cell.length_b   1.000
_cell.length_c   1.000
_cell.angle_alpha   90.00
_cell.angle_beta   90.00
_cell.angle_gamma   90.00
#
_symmetry.space_group_name_H-M   'P 1'
#
loop_
_entity.id
_entity.type
_entity.pdbx_description
1 polymer ?
#
loop_
_entity_poly.entity_id
_entity_poly.type
_entity_poly.pdbx_seq_one_letter_code
_entity_poly.pdbx_strand_id
1 'polypeptide(L)'
;MKKELKPRKEDWFFLYVLPAFFIGLAGYSLFMLEFDPIALIMAVPFTLMALGFHFKQKENLKVIALNFPGTSANYMICLEEIIKHDWEVLESKENSEIIAETKRTWRSWGELITIKFEKDNIYINSHPSPYKQSSVATWGKNKININIIRSALGRSLQGNYV
;
A
#
# COMPACT_ATOMS: atom_id res chain seq x y z
N MET A 1 13.64 -10.19 8.91
CA MET A 1 12.38 -9.76 9.56
C MET A 1 11.59 -8.94 8.54
N LYS A 2 10.40 -9.38 8.10
CA LYS A 2 9.54 -8.54 7.23
C LYS A 2 9.10 -7.34 8.06
N LYS A 3 9.66 -6.16 7.79
CA LYS A 3 9.23 -4.91 8.42
C LYS A 3 7.96 -4.47 7.72
N GLU A 4 6.82 -5.01 8.16
CA GLU A 4 5.50 -4.50 7.73
C GLU A 4 5.28 -3.13 8.37
N LEU A 5 4.79 -2.16 7.60
CA LEU A 5 4.33 -0.90 8.18
C LEU A 5 3.19 -1.24 9.12
N LYS A 6 3.20 -0.66 10.33
CA LYS A 6 2.12 -0.86 11.30
C LYS A 6 0.82 -0.38 10.63
N PRO A 7 -0.17 -1.27 10.40
CA PRO A 7 -1.40 -0.88 9.74
C PRO A 7 -2.06 0.24 10.53
N ARG A 8 -2.50 1.30 9.85
CA ARG A 8 -3.27 2.37 10.48
C ARG A 8 -4.64 1.83 10.87
N LYS A 9 -5.33 2.51 11.79
CA LYS A 9 -6.63 2.07 12.32
C LYS A 9 -7.63 1.68 11.22
N GLU A 10 -7.60 2.39 10.10
CA GLU A 10 -8.44 2.13 8.93
C GLU A 10 -8.02 0.86 8.17
N ASP A 11 -6.72 0.57 8.10
CA ASP A 11 -6.19 -0.64 7.47
C ASP A 11 -6.61 -1.91 8.24
N TRP A 12 -6.75 -1.82 9.57
CA TRP A 12 -7.27 -2.93 10.39
C TRP A 12 -8.70 -3.31 10.03
N PHE A 13 -9.55 -2.33 9.75
CA PHE A 13 -10.92 -2.57 9.33
C PHE A 13 -10.96 -3.36 8.02
N PHE A 14 -10.20 -2.93 7.01
CA PHE A 14 -10.18 -3.61 5.71
C PHE A 14 -9.44 -4.94 5.72
N LEU A 15 -8.45 -5.12 6.61
CA LEU A 15 -7.67 -6.36 6.69
C LEU A 15 -8.39 -7.48 7.46
N TYR A 16 -9.17 -7.14 8.49
CA TYR A 16 -9.76 -8.13 9.40
C TYR A 16 -11.27 -8.01 9.52
N VAL A 17 -11.80 -6.81 9.76
CA VAL A 17 -13.24 -6.64 10.02
C VAL A 17 -14.07 -6.95 8.77
N LEU A 18 -13.66 -6.42 7.62
CA LEU A 18 -14.39 -6.64 6.37
C LEU A 18 -14.35 -8.11 5.91
N PRO A 19 -13.19 -8.81 5.88
CA PRO A 19 -13.18 -10.25 5.61
C PRO A 19 -13.98 -11.07 6.63
N ALA A 20 -13.89 -10.75 7.94
CA ALA A 20 -14.67 -11.45 8.96
C ALA A 20 -16.17 -11.26 8.77
N PHE A 21 -16.62 -10.07 8.38
CA PHE A 21 -18.02 -9.80 8.03
C PHE A 21 -18.51 -10.72 6.90
N PHE A 22 -17.74 -10.82 5.81
CA PHE A 22 -18.12 -11.70 4.69
C PHE A 22 -18.06 -13.18 5.04
N ILE A 23 -17.09 -13.62 5.85
CA ILE A 23 -17.07 -15.00 6.38
C ILE A 23 -18.30 -15.25 7.26
N GLY A 24 -18.71 -14.28 8.08
CA GLY A 24 -19.93 -14.34 8.87
C GLY A 24 -21.19 -14.48 8.02
N LEU A 25 -21.30 -13.72 6.92
CA LEU A 25 -22.40 -13.86 5.96
C LEU A 25 -22.41 -15.22 5.28
N ALA A 26 -21.25 -15.77 4.93
CA ALA A 26 -21.14 -17.11 4.36
C ALA A 26 -21.61 -18.17 5.37
N GLY A 27 -21.12 -18.12 6.62
CA GLY A 27 -21.53 -19.04 7.68
C GLY A 27 -23.01 -18.94 8.03
N TYR A 28 -23.55 -17.72 8.11
CA TYR A 28 -24.98 -17.47 8.32
C TYR A 28 -25.83 -18.07 7.21
N SER A 29 -25.41 -17.92 5.95
CA SER A 29 -26.11 -18.47 4.80
C SER A 29 -26.14 -20.00 4.83
N LEU A 30 -25.02 -20.65 5.18
CA LEU A 30 -24.94 -22.11 5.33
C LEU A 30 -25.81 -22.62 6.49
N PHE A 31 -25.83 -21.89 7.61
CA PHE A 31 -26.62 -22.25 8.79
C PHE A 31 -28.12 -22.13 8.55
N MET A 32 -28.59 -20.99 8.02
CA MET A 32 -30.02 -20.72 7.83
C MET A 32 -30.67 -21.58 6.75
N LEU A 33 -29.89 -22.04 5.78
CA LEU A 33 -30.37 -22.85 4.66
C LEU A 33 -29.98 -24.32 4.79
N GLU A 34 -29.50 -24.76 5.96
CA GLU A 34 -29.19 -26.16 6.27
C GLU A 34 -28.32 -26.87 5.21
N PHE A 35 -27.34 -26.16 4.64
CA PHE A 35 -26.49 -26.66 3.55
C PHE A 35 -27.23 -27.03 2.24
N ASP A 36 -28.41 -26.46 1.99
CA ASP A 36 -29.08 -26.52 0.68
C ASP A 36 -28.15 -26.01 -0.44
N PRO A 37 -28.24 -26.53 -1.68
CA PRO A 37 -27.47 -26.01 -2.82
C PRO A 37 -27.54 -24.48 -3.00
N ILE A 38 -28.66 -23.84 -2.67
CA ILE A 38 -28.83 -22.37 -2.68
C ILE A 38 -27.90 -21.71 -1.66
N ALA A 39 -27.66 -22.35 -0.51
CA ALA A 39 -26.73 -21.88 0.50
C ALA A 39 -25.31 -21.77 -0.05
N LEU A 40 -24.88 -22.75 -0.86
CA LEU A 40 -23.57 -22.73 -1.51
C LEU A 40 -23.45 -21.61 -2.54
N ILE A 41 -24.51 -21.37 -3.34
CA ILE A 41 -24.55 -20.27 -4.32
C ILE A 41 -24.37 -18.91 -3.64
N MET A 42 -24.88 -18.74 -2.41
CA MET A 42 -24.74 -17.51 -1.63
C MET A 42 -23.40 -17.44 -0.87
N ALA A 43 -22.98 -18.53 -0.23
CA ALA A 43 -21.81 -18.57 0.64
C ALA A 43 -20.48 -18.49 -0.15
N VAL A 44 -20.42 -19.06 -1.36
CA VAL A 44 -19.20 -19.07 -2.18
C VAL A 44 -18.78 -17.64 -2.58
N PRO A 45 -19.65 -16.77 -3.15
CA PRO A 45 -19.30 -15.38 -3.45
C PRO A 45 -18.82 -14.60 -2.23
N PHE A 46 -19.47 -14.75 -1.07
CA PHE A 46 -19.03 -14.09 0.16
C PHE A 46 -17.64 -14.55 0.60
N THR A 47 -17.38 -15.86 0.54
CA THR A 47 -16.06 -16.42 0.85
C THR A 47 -14.98 -15.89 -0.11
N LEU A 48 -15.29 -15.85 -1.41
CA LEU A 48 -14.37 -15.31 -2.42
C LEU A 48 -14.09 -13.82 -2.21
N MET A 49 -15.09 -13.02 -1.83
CA MET A 49 -14.91 -11.60 -1.48
C MET A 49 -14.03 -11.43 -0.24
N ALA A 50 -14.24 -12.23 0.81
CA ALA A 50 -13.42 -12.20 2.02
C ALA A 50 -11.95 -12.45 1.70
N LEU A 51 -11.66 -13.51 0.93
CA LEU A 51 -10.33 -13.85 0.48
C LEU A 51 -9.74 -12.76 -0.41
N GLY A 52 -10.50 -12.28 -1.39
CA GLY A 52 -10.07 -11.22 -2.30
C GLY A 52 -9.66 -9.95 -1.57
N PHE A 53 -10.45 -9.50 -0.59
CA PHE A 53 -10.12 -8.32 0.21
C PHE A 53 -8.91 -8.55 1.11
N HIS A 54 -8.82 -9.72 1.76
CA HIS A 54 -7.66 -10.06 2.58
C HIS A 54 -6.35 -10.02 1.78
N PHE A 55 -6.30 -10.72 0.64
CA PHE A 55 -5.10 -10.76 -0.20
C PHE A 55 -4.76 -9.39 -0.79
N LYS A 56 -5.77 -8.64 -1.26
CA LYS A 56 -5.57 -7.28 -1.78
C LYS A 56 -4.99 -6.34 -0.73
N GLN A 57 -5.56 -6.33 0.48
CA GLN A 57 -5.10 -5.45 1.55
C GLN A 57 -3.69 -5.84 2.03
N LYS A 58 -3.38 -7.14 2.07
CA LYS A 58 -2.04 -7.63 2.39
C LYS A 58 -0.99 -7.16 1.38
N GLU A 59 -1.30 -7.18 0.09
CA GLU A 59 -0.40 -6.64 -0.94
C GLU A 59 -0.27 -5.11 -0.86
N ASN A 60 -1.34 -4.39 -0.52
CA ASN A 60 -1.28 -2.94 -0.32
C ASN A 60 -0.34 -2.55 0.84
N LEU A 61 -0.32 -3.31 1.94
CA LEU A 61 0.52 -3.04 3.12
C LEU A 61 1.97 -3.52 2.97
N LYS A 62 2.32 -4.13 1.84
CA LYS A 62 3.64 -4.70 1.62
C LYS A 62 4.70 -3.62 1.50
N VAL A 63 5.66 -3.66 2.40
CA VAL A 63 6.84 -2.79 2.36
C VAL A 63 7.91 -3.43 1.48
N ILE A 64 8.49 -2.63 0.59
CA ILE A 64 9.52 -3.06 -0.34
C ILE A 64 10.84 -2.43 0.08
N ALA A 65 11.85 -3.27 0.28
CA ALA A 65 13.24 -2.83 0.45
C ALA A 65 13.83 -2.44 -0.91
N LEU A 66 14.46 -1.27 -0.99
CA LEU A 66 15.09 -0.77 -2.22
C LEU A 66 16.58 -1.11 -2.32
N ASN A 67 17.20 -1.52 -1.20
CA ASN A 67 18.62 -1.87 -1.07
C ASN A 67 19.58 -0.69 -1.36
N PHE A 68 19.17 0.51 -0.97
CA PHE A 68 20.02 1.70 -0.94
C PHE A 68 20.18 2.18 0.51
N PRO A 69 21.35 2.71 0.92
CA PRO A 69 21.52 3.21 2.28
C PRO A 69 20.68 4.48 2.52
N GLY A 70 20.16 4.65 3.73
CA GLY A 70 19.39 5.83 4.15
C GLY A 70 20.27 7.05 4.43
N THR A 71 21.04 7.51 3.44
CA THR A 71 21.90 8.70 3.53
C THR A 71 21.12 9.97 3.26
N SER A 72 21.64 11.12 3.71
CA SER A 72 21.04 12.44 3.41
C SER A 72 20.97 12.74 1.92
N ALA A 73 21.94 12.27 1.13
CA ALA A 73 21.89 12.39 -0.33
C ALA A 73 20.68 11.64 -0.92
N ASN A 74 20.44 10.39 -0.48
CA ASN A 74 19.29 9.61 -0.95
C ASN A 74 17.96 10.16 -0.46
N TYR A 75 17.94 10.75 0.74
CA TYR A 75 16.77 11.49 1.23
C TYR A 75 16.43 12.66 0.31
N MET A 76 17.41 13.49 -0.06
CA MET A 76 17.20 14.61 -0.97
C MET A 76 16.74 14.16 -2.36
N ILE A 77 17.33 13.08 -2.92
CA ILE A 77 16.90 12.51 -4.21
C ILE A 77 15.42 12.09 -4.17
N CYS A 78 14.99 11.41 -3.10
CA CYS A 78 13.59 11.03 -2.93
C CYS A 78 12.69 12.26 -2.84
N LEU A 79 13.09 13.28 -2.10
CA LEU A 79 12.32 14.51 -1.93
C LEU A 79 12.19 15.30 -3.24
N GLU A 80 13.27 15.42 -4.00
CA GLU A 80 13.28 16.05 -5.33
C GLU A 80 12.36 15.32 -6.31
N GLU A 81 12.41 14.00 -6.34
CA GLU A 81 11.55 13.21 -7.24
C GLU A 81 10.07 13.33 -6.83
N ILE A 82 9.78 13.39 -5.53
CA ILE A 82 8.44 13.67 -4.99
C ILE A 82 7.91 15.02 -5.50
N ILE A 83 8.71 16.08 -5.38
CA ILE A 83 8.36 17.44 -5.81
C ILE A 83 8.18 17.49 -7.33
N LYS A 84 9.09 16.89 -8.07
CA LYS A 84 9.06 16.83 -9.54
C LYS A 84 7.81 16.14 -10.08
N HIS A 85 7.33 15.12 -9.38
CA HIS A 85 6.10 14.42 -9.71
C HIS A 85 4.84 15.06 -9.13
N ASP A 86 4.98 16.23 -8.49
CA ASP A 86 3.88 17.04 -7.99
C ASP A 86 3.04 16.25 -6.97
N TRP A 87 3.73 15.45 -6.15
CA TRP A 87 3.15 14.75 -5.01
C TRP A 87 3.20 15.65 -3.78
N GLU A 88 2.13 15.62 -2.99
CA GLU A 88 1.98 16.47 -1.81
C GLU A 88 2.71 15.84 -0.62
N VAL A 89 3.67 16.54 -0.03
CA VAL A 89 4.38 16.07 1.17
C VAL A 89 3.51 16.35 2.39
N LEU A 90 3.02 15.30 3.05
CA LEU A 90 2.19 15.41 4.25
C LEU A 90 3.04 15.51 5.52
N GLU A 91 4.11 14.72 5.59
CA GLU A 91 5.04 14.71 6.71
C GLU A 91 6.45 14.40 6.20
N SER A 92 7.44 15.08 6.77
CA SER A 92 8.83 14.87 6.41
C SER A 92 9.71 15.01 7.65
N LYS A 93 10.39 13.93 8.01
CA LYS A 93 11.40 13.90 9.07
C LYS A 93 12.75 13.65 8.42
N GLU A 94 13.63 14.64 8.54
CA GLU A 94 14.92 14.64 7.87
C GLU A 94 15.69 13.33 8.10
N ASN A 95 16.15 12.71 7.01
CA ASN A 95 16.92 11.46 7.00
C ASN A 95 16.24 10.25 7.66
N SER A 96 14.95 10.33 7.98
CA SER A 96 14.22 9.28 8.70
C SER A 96 12.98 8.81 7.93
N GLU A 97 12.11 9.73 7.53
CA GLU A 97 10.81 9.36 6.98
C GLU A 97 10.26 10.46 6.07
N ILE A 98 9.68 10.06 4.94
CA ILE A 98 8.86 10.93 4.09
C ILE A 98 7.50 10.26 3.88
N ILE A 99 6.44 11.02 4.14
CA ILE A 99 5.06 10.64 3.84
C ILE A 99 4.53 11.62 2.80
N ALA A 100 4.24 11.10 1.62
CA ALA A 100 3.74 11.89 0.49
C ALA A 100 2.46 11.30 -0.06
N GLU A 101 1.67 12.11 -0.75
CA GLU A 101 0.42 11.71 -1.36
C GLU A 101 0.39 12.08 -2.84
N THR A 102 0.03 11.11 -3.69
CA THR A 102 -0.09 11.36 -5.12
C THR A 102 -1.41 12.05 -5.47
N LYS A 103 -1.42 12.80 -6.58
CA LYS A 103 -2.61 13.47 -7.07
C LYS A 103 -3.69 12.48 -7.51
N ARG A 104 -4.94 12.88 -7.27
CA ARG A 104 -6.10 12.21 -7.83
C ARG A 104 -6.07 12.37 -9.35
N THR A 105 -6.34 11.27 -10.03
CA THR A 105 -6.55 11.20 -11.48
C THR A 105 -7.90 10.55 -11.75
N TRP A 106 -8.39 10.63 -12.98
CA TRP A 106 -9.66 9.98 -13.34
C TRP A 106 -9.66 8.45 -13.17
N ARG A 107 -8.47 7.82 -13.14
CA ARG A 107 -8.30 6.37 -12.94
C ARG A 107 -7.82 5.97 -11.54
N SER A 108 -7.41 6.91 -10.69
CA SER A 108 -6.86 6.61 -9.38
C SER A 108 -7.14 7.75 -8.41
N TRP A 109 -7.55 7.38 -7.20
CA TRP A 109 -7.88 8.32 -6.15
C TRP A 109 -6.66 8.92 -5.45
N GLY A 110 -5.46 8.57 -5.90
CA GLY A 110 -4.22 8.90 -5.23
C GLY A 110 -3.74 7.77 -4.33
N GLU A 111 -2.48 7.86 -3.96
CA GLU A 111 -1.78 6.87 -3.14
C GLU A 111 -1.00 7.60 -2.06
N LEU A 112 -1.01 7.03 -0.86
CA LEU A 112 -0.06 7.38 0.18
C LEU A 112 1.23 6.61 -0.06
N ILE A 113 2.32 7.35 -0.13
CA ILE A 113 3.67 6.85 -0.25
C ILE A 113 4.36 7.09 1.08
N THR A 114 4.91 6.04 1.65
CA THR A 114 5.71 6.10 2.87
C THR A 114 7.11 5.59 2.55
N ILE A 115 8.10 6.45 2.73
CA ILE A 115 9.52 6.13 2.54
C ILE A 115 10.20 6.23 3.91
N LYS A 116 10.83 5.15 4.35
CA LYS A 116 11.63 5.11 5.57
C LYS A 116 13.09 4.91 5.24
N PHE A 117 13.92 5.73 5.84
CA PHE A 117 15.36 5.73 5.65
C PHE A 117 15.98 5.06 6.87
N GLU A 118 16.60 3.92 6.67
CA GLU A 118 17.41 3.24 7.67
C GLU A 118 18.87 3.18 7.19
N LYS A 119 19.80 3.02 8.12
CA LYS A 119 21.25 3.02 7.84
C LYS A 119 21.62 2.16 6.62
N ASP A 120 21.09 0.95 6.55
CA ASP A 120 21.48 -0.04 5.55
C ASP A 120 20.46 -0.19 4.40
N ASN A 121 19.28 0.41 4.52
CA ASN A 121 18.22 0.22 3.53
C ASN A 121 17.18 1.36 3.53
N ILE A 122 16.60 1.61 2.37
CA ILE A 122 15.43 2.45 2.18
C ILE A 122 14.24 1.53 1.95
N TYR A 123 13.22 1.70 2.78
CA TYR A 123 11.96 0.98 2.68
C TYR A 123 10.90 1.89 2.11
N ILE A 124 10.14 1.37 1.15
CA ILE A 124 9.03 2.11 0.54
C ILE A 124 7.76 1.28 0.56
N ASN A 125 6.66 1.95 0.80
CA ASN A 125 5.33 1.44 0.54
C ASN A 125 4.56 2.51 -0.22
N SER A 126 3.71 2.06 -1.15
CA SER A 126 2.76 2.91 -1.84
C SER A 126 1.43 2.19 -1.79
N HIS A 127 0.39 2.83 -1.29
CA HIS A 127 -0.92 2.20 -1.22
C HIS A 127 -2.01 3.23 -1.43
N PRO A 128 -3.20 2.84 -1.91
CA PRO A 128 -4.31 3.77 -2.05
C PRO A 128 -4.50 4.61 -0.79
N SER A 129 -4.58 5.93 -0.95
CA SER A 129 -4.58 6.82 0.20
C SER A 129 -5.89 6.72 0.98
N PRO A 130 -5.86 6.34 2.26
CA PRO A 130 -7.07 6.30 3.09
C PRO A 130 -7.65 7.70 3.33
N TYR A 131 -6.83 8.75 3.23
CA TYR A 131 -7.28 10.14 3.36
C TYR A 131 -8.17 10.61 2.20
N LYS A 132 -8.12 9.91 1.06
CA LYS A 132 -8.94 10.22 -0.12
C LYS A 132 -10.07 9.21 -0.30
N GLN A 133 -9.78 7.91 -0.23
CA GLN A 133 -10.81 6.87 -0.31
C GLN A 133 -10.30 5.51 0.19
N SER A 134 -11.21 4.64 0.64
CA SER A 134 -10.90 3.28 1.09
C SER A 134 -10.00 2.51 0.11
N SER A 135 -8.98 1.84 0.66
CA SER A 135 -7.92 1.13 -0.06
C SER A 135 -8.39 -0.05 -0.92
N VAL A 136 -9.63 -0.48 -0.69
CA VAL A 136 -10.22 -1.66 -1.27
C VAL A 136 -10.88 -1.36 -2.63
N ALA A 137 -11.29 -0.12 -2.88
CA ALA A 137 -12.06 0.25 -4.07
C ALA A 137 -11.19 0.60 -5.30
N THR A 138 -9.86 0.55 -5.19
CA THR A 138 -8.98 1.14 -6.22
C THR A 138 -7.90 0.17 -6.67
N TRP A 139 -7.65 0.14 -7.97
CA TRP A 139 -6.50 -0.53 -8.56
C TRP A 139 -5.36 0.48 -8.58
N GLY A 140 -4.55 0.47 -7.53
CA GLY A 140 -3.50 1.44 -7.29
C GLY A 140 -2.39 1.44 -8.34
N LYS A 141 -1.59 2.51 -8.33
CA LYS A 141 -0.35 2.69 -9.09
C LYS A 141 0.90 2.32 -8.27
N ASN A 142 0.75 1.56 -7.18
CA ASN A 142 1.80 1.20 -6.24
C ASN A 142 3.13 0.82 -6.91
N LYS A 143 3.09 -0.15 -7.83
CA LYS A 143 4.30 -0.60 -8.56
C LYS A 143 4.98 0.51 -9.34
N ILE A 144 4.20 1.41 -9.94
CA ILE A 144 4.71 2.55 -10.73
C ILE A 144 5.40 3.54 -9.80
N ASN A 145 4.74 3.93 -8.72
CA ASN A 145 5.26 4.90 -7.75
C ASN A 145 6.55 4.40 -7.08
N ILE A 146 6.59 3.13 -6.69
CA ILE A 146 7.81 2.49 -6.16
C ILE A 146 8.93 2.49 -7.21
N ASN A 147 8.60 2.21 -8.48
CA ASN A 147 9.61 2.16 -9.53
C ASN A 147 10.19 3.53 -9.87
N ILE A 148 9.39 4.60 -9.77
CA ILE A 148 9.87 5.98 -9.94
C ILE A 148 10.97 6.28 -8.92
N ILE A 149 10.70 6.07 -7.63
CA ILE A 149 11.68 6.31 -6.56
C ILE A 149 12.91 5.41 -6.71
N ARG A 150 12.73 4.12 -7.00
CA ARG A 150 13.84 3.19 -7.24
C ARG A 150 14.73 3.67 -8.40
N SER A 151 14.13 4.14 -9.48
CA SER A 151 14.86 4.62 -10.66
C SER A 151 15.59 5.93 -10.40
N ALA A 152 15.05 6.81 -9.56
CA ALA A 152 15.74 8.02 -9.12
C ALA A 152 17.01 7.68 -8.31
N LEU A 153 16.90 6.77 -7.34
CA LEU A 153 18.03 6.29 -6.55
C LEU A 153 19.07 5.52 -7.37
N GLY A 154 18.65 4.79 -8.40
CA GLY A 154 19.57 4.07 -9.30
C GLY A 154 20.38 5.00 -10.23
N ARG A 155 19.76 6.09 -10.71
CA ARG A 155 20.42 7.06 -11.60
C ARG A 155 21.53 7.85 -10.90
N SER A 156 21.37 8.18 -9.62
CA SER A 156 22.38 8.93 -8.87
C SER A 156 23.69 8.15 -8.68
N LEU A 157 23.63 6.82 -8.61
CA LEU A 157 24.83 5.97 -8.53
C LEU A 157 25.63 5.95 -9.84
N GLN A 158 24.98 6.15 -10.99
CA GLN A 158 25.64 6.17 -12.30
C GLN A 158 26.25 7.54 -12.62
N GLY A 159 25.72 8.63 -12.04
CA GLY A 159 26.24 9.99 -12.21
C GLY A 159 27.54 10.31 -11.44
N ASN A 160 27.97 9.44 -10.51
CA ASN A 160 29.19 9.61 -9.71
C ASN A 160 30.43 8.95 -10.33
N TYR A 161 30.38 8.55 -11.60
CA TYR A 161 31.48 7.95 -12.37
C TYR A 161 31.88 8.78 -13.61
N VAL A 162 31.74 10.10 -13.56
CA VAL A 162 32.27 11.03 -14.59
C VAL A 162 33.19 12.04 -13.95
#